data_AF-A0A931R0C7-F1
#
_entry.id   AF-A0A931R0C7-F1
#
_cell.length_a   1.000
_cell.length_b   1.000
_cell.length_c   1.000
_cell.angle_alpha   90.00
_cell.angle_beta   90.00
_cell.angle_gamma   90.00
#
_symmetry.space_group_name_H-M   'P 1'
#
loop_
_entity.id
_entity.type
_entity.pdbx_description
1 polymer ?
#
loop_
_entity_poly.entity_id
_entity_poly.type
_entity_poly.pdbx_seq_one_letter_code
_entity_poly.pdbx_strand_id
1 'polypeptide(L)'
;MTSRSTVLLLAFLAMAASLGALFGQAQKKPAIPYPTGYRSWNLVKTMVIFSKEHRYFDQFGGLHNVFVNDVGLVPLQQGKIFPDGTVLVFDLYDTRSRQGAIETGDRKFLAVMQKNAKVYKETGGWGFELFKGYEQKGSARDPKLCFDCHAPQKATDYVFSAYSP
;
A
#
# COMPACT_ATOMS: atom_id res chain seq x y z
N MET A 1 -1.30 -61.01 17.64
CA MET A 1 -1.51 -59.84 18.54
C MET A 1 -1.05 -58.53 17.88
N THR A 2 -1.42 -58.28 16.62
CA THR A 2 -0.85 -57.17 15.81
C THR A 2 -1.92 -56.24 15.21
N SER A 3 -3.21 -56.51 15.43
CA SER A 3 -4.31 -55.77 14.78
C SER A 3 -4.69 -54.47 15.52
N ARG A 4 -4.68 -54.47 16.86
CA ARG A 4 -5.12 -53.30 17.66
C ARG A 4 -4.14 -52.13 17.62
N SER A 5 -2.83 -52.42 17.64
CA SER A 5 -1.79 -51.39 17.61
C SER A 5 -1.72 -50.64 16.27
N THR A 6 -1.98 -51.35 15.16
CA THR A 6 -1.98 -50.77 13.80
C THR A 6 -3.20 -49.87 13.57
N VAL A 7 -4.36 -50.23 14.11
CA VAL A 7 -5.59 -49.41 14.05
C VAL A 7 -5.42 -48.11 14.86
N LEU A 8 -4.78 -48.18 16.04
CA LEU A 8 -4.50 -47.01 16.86
C LEU A 8 -3.47 -46.06 16.21
N LEU A 9 -2.44 -46.59 15.54
CA LEU A 9 -1.45 -45.79 14.82
C LEU A 9 -2.08 -45.05 13.62
N LEU A 10 -2.95 -45.72 12.86
CA LEU A 10 -3.65 -45.13 11.72
C LEU A 10 -4.65 -44.04 12.16
N ALA A 11 -5.32 -44.22 13.30
CA ALA A 11 -6.19 -43.20 13.87
C ALA A 11 -5.42 -41.96 14.34
N PHE A 12 -4.23 -42.12 14.93
CA PHE A 12 -3.37 -41.00 15.33
C PHE A 12 -2.81 -40.23 14.12
N LEU A 13 -2.40 -40.92 13.05
CA LEU A 13 -1.93 -40.26 11.82
C LEU A 13 -3.06 -39.48 11.12
N ALA A 14 -4.29 -40.02 11.09
CA ALA A 14 -5.44 -39.31 10.53
C ALA A 14 -5.80 -38.05 11.33
N MET A 15 -5.63 -38.08 12.66
CA MET A 15 -5.89 -36.93 13.54
C MET A 15 -4.78 -35.87 13.49
N ALA A 16 -3.52 -36.26 13.28
CA ALA A 16 -2.43 -35.32 13.03
C ALA A 16 -2.55 -34.63 11.66
N ALA A 17 -3.03 -35.36 10.63
CA ALA A 17 -3.27 -34.81 9.30
C ALA A 17 -4.43 -33.79 9.28
N SER A 18 -5.48 -33.99 10.09
CA SER A 18 -6.59 -33.05 10.19
C SER A 18 -6.25 -31.78 11.00
N LEU A 19 -5.35 -31.86 11.98
CA LEU A 19 -4.82 -30.66 12.63
C LEU A 19 -3.92 -29.83 11.70
N GLY A 20 -3.09 -30.47 10.86
CA GLY A 20 -2.21 -29.77 9.91
C GLY A 20 -2.96 -28.92 8.86
N ALA A 21 -4.16 -29.34 8.47
CA ALA A 21 -4.98 -28.65 7.48
C ALA A 21 -5.62 -27.34 8.00
N LEU A 22 -5.77 -27.18 9.32
CA LEU A 22 -6.37 -25.98 9.93
C LEU A 22 -5.36 -24.84 10.12
N PHE A 23 -4.05 -25.12 10.13
CA PHE A 23 -2.99 -24.11 10.26
C PHE A 23 -2.45 -23.60 8.90
N GLY A 24 -2.88 -24.19 7.79
CA GLY A 24 -2.37 -23.89 6.44
C GLY A 24 -3.10 -22.78 5.68
N GLN A 25 -4.16 -22.18 6.22
CA GLN A 25 -4.73 -20.99 5.61
C GLN A 25 -3.86 -19.78 5.95
N ALA A 26 -2.94 -19.44 5.03
CA ALA A 26 -2.29 -18.13 5.02
C ALA A 26 -3.39 -17.08 5.19
N GLN A 27 -3.43 -16.42 6.35
CA GLN A 27 -4.41 -15.38 6.62
C GLN A 27 -4.28 -14.34 5.51
N LYS A 28 -5.33 -14.18 4.70
CA LYS A 28 -5.40 -13.07 3.74
C LYS A 28 -5.17 -11.79 4.53
N LYS A 29 -4.07 -11.09 4.25
CA LYS A 29 -3.78 -9.79 4.86
C LYS A 29 -5.01 -8.89 4.65
N PRO A 30 -5.46 -8.18 5.69
CA PRO A 30 -6.65 -7.34 5.58
C PRO A 30 -6.46 -6.32 4.46
N ALA A 31 -7.49 -6.18 3.60
CA ALA A 31 -7.51 -5.19 2.54
C ALA A 31 -7.43 -3.79 3.15
N ILE A 32 -6.64 -2.90 2.55
CA ILE A 32 -6.60 -1.50 2.95
C ILE A 32 -7.88 -0.84 2.43
N PRO A 33 -8.68 -0.19 3.29
CA PRO A 33 -9.91 0.45 2.87
C PRO A 33 -9.63 1.68 2.00
N TYR A 34 -10.61 2.05 1.17
CA TYR A 34 -10.57 3.35 0.48
C TYR A 34 -10.51 4.49 1.52
N PRO A 35 -9.61 5.47 1.37
CA PRO A 35 -9.34 6.46 2.42
C PRO A 35 -10.37 7.59 2.37
N THR A 36 -11.61 7.34 2.77
CA THR A 36 -12.69 8.34 2.72
C THR A 36 -12.28 9.65 3.44
N GLY A 37 -12.50 10.79 2.77
CA GLY A 37 -12.19 12.11 3.33
C GLY A 37 -10.74 12.57 3.18
N TYR A 38 -9.85 11.78 2.58
CA TYR A 38 -8.41 12.11 2.50
C TYR A 38 -8.08 13.45 1.82
N ARG A 39 -8.96 13.98 0.98
CA ARG A 39 -8.75 15.29 0.34
C ARG A 39 -8.75 16.46 1.33
N SER A 40 -9.29 16.25 2.54
CA SER A 40 -9.22 17.21 3.64
C SER A 40 -8.03 16.96 4.58
N TRP A 41 -7.20 15.96 4.30
CA TRP A 41 -5.96 15.73 5.04
C TRP A 41 -4.86 16.69 4.57
N ASN A 42 -3.69 16.59 5.20
CA ASN A 42 -2.56 17.45 4.93
C ASN A 42 -1.98 17.16 3.54
N LEU A 43 -2.03 18.14 2.65
CA LEU A 43 -1.33 18.09 1.36
C LEU A 43 0.18 18.16 1.62
N VAL A 44 0.90 17.14 1.18
CA VAL A 44 2.35 16.99 1.35
C VAL A 44 3.11 17.57 0.16
N LYS A 45 2.61 17.29 -1.05
CA LYS A 45 3.28 17.63 -2.30
C LYS A 45 2.27 17.61 -3.45
N THR A 46 2.42 18.58 -4.35
CA THR A 46 1.87 18.52 -5.70
C THR A 46 3.02 18.46 -6.68
N MET A 47 2.94 17.58 -7.67
CA MET A 47 3.93 17.47 -8.72
C MET A 47 3.28 17.02 -10.02
N VAL A 48 3.87 17.45 -11.14
CA VAL A 48 3.46 17.06 -12.48
C VAL A 48 4.63 16.39 -13.20
N ILE A 49 4.35 15.23 -13.80
CA ILE A 49 5.25 14.56 -14.74
C ILE A 49 4.61 14.72 -16.13
N PHE A 50 5.09 15.70 -16.91
CA PHE A 50 4.46 16.11 -18.17
C PHE A 50 5.23 15.73 -19.44
N SER A 51 6.45 15.17 -19.30
CA SER A 51 7.31 14.82 -20.44
C SER A 51 7.88 13.41 -20.29
N LYS A 52 8.04 12.71 -21.43
CA LYS A 52 8.70 11.39 -21.54
C LYS A 52 10.19 11.41 -21.16
N GLU A 53 10.79 12.58 -21.03
CA GLU A 53 12.13 12.74 -20.47
C GLU A 53 12.22 12.22 -19.03
N HIS A 54 11.10 12.27 -18.29
CA HIS A 54 11.05 11.69 -16.96
C HIS A 54 10.90 10.17 -17.05
N ARG A 55 11.85 9.43 -16.43
CA ARG A 55 11.93 7.96 -16.48
C ARG A 55 10.68 7.19 -16.02
N TYR A 56 9.76 7.87 -15.31
CA TYR A 56 8.49 7.30 -14.84
C TYR A 56 7.26 7.89 -15.52
N PHE A 57 7.40 8.54 -16.68
CA PHE A 57 6.28 9.13 -17.39
C PHE A 57 5.19 8.11 -17.73
N ASP A 58 5.55 6.92 -18.18
CA ASP A 58 4.55 5.93 -18.59
C ASP A 58 3.72 5.41 -17.40
N GLN A 59 4.31 5.31 -16.21
CA GLN A 59 3.63 4.84 -15.00
C GLN A 59 2.90 5.97 -14.26
N PHE A 60 3.54 7.13 -14.12
CA PHE A 60 3.13 8.22 -13.22
C PHE A 60 2.99 9.58 -13.91
N GLY A 61 3.04 9.62 -15.24
CA GLY A 61 2.76 10.81 -16.04
C GLY A 61 1.38 11.36 -15.73
N GLY A 62 1.32 12.66 -15.49
CA GLY A 62 0.14 13.34 -14.99
C GLY A 62 0.43 14.26 -13.80
N LEU A 63 -0.63 14.84 -13.24
CA LEU A 63 -0.58 15.67 -12.03
C LEU A 63 -0.96 14.78 -10.85
N HIS A 64 -0.12 14.74 -9.82
CA HIS A 64 -0.41 14.00 -8.60
C HIS A 64 -0.26 14.85 -7.36
N ASN A 65 -1.15 14.55 -6.42
CA ASN A 65 -1.15 15.11 -5.07
C ASN A 65 -0.87 13.99 -4.08
N VAL A 66 0.02 14.26 -3.13
CA VAL A 66 0.30 13.36 -2.02
C VAL A 66 -0.33 13.94 -0.76
N PHE A 67 -1.12 13.15 -0.05
CA PHE A 67 -1.73 13.52 1.22
C PHE A 67 -1.24 12.61 2.34
N VAL A 68 -1.20 13.13 3.57
CA VAL A 68 -0.92 12.37 4.79
C VAL A 68 -1.95 12.68 5.86
N ASN A 69 -2.43 11.66 6.56
CA ASN A 69 -3.30 11.87 7.73
C ASN A 69 -2.53 12.52 8.89
N ASP A 70 -3.26 13.00 9.90
CA ASP A 70 -2.66 13.73 11.04
C ASP A 70 -1.63 12.90 11.81
N VAL A 71 -1.82 11.58 11.86
CA VAL A 71 -0.89 10.63 12.49
C VAL A 71 0.50 10.68 11.85
N GLY A 72 0.56 10.85 10.52
CA GLY A 72 1.82 10.84 9.79
C GLY A 72 2.46 12.21 9.58
N LEU A 73 1.76 13.31 9.84
CA LEU A 73 2.25 14.66 9.50
C LEU A 73 3.55 15.02 10.23
N VAL A 74 3.56 14.92 11.56
CA VAL A 74 4.72 15.32 12.36
C VAL A 74 5.96 14.43 12.06
N PRO A 75 5.86 13.09 11.98
CA PRO A 75 6.97 12.25 11.55
C PRO A 75 7.50 12.61 10.16
N LEU A 76 6.61 12.89 9.20
CA LEU A 76 6.99 13.29 7.84
C LEU A 76 7.83 14.58 7.85
N GLN A 77 7.38 15.59 8.60
CA GLN A 77 8.09 16.88 8.74
C GLN A 77 9.47 16.72 9.38
N GLN A 78 9.61 15.75 10.28
CA GLN A 78 10.86 15.50 11.01
C GLN A 78 11.76 14.46 10.33
N GLY A 79 11.33 13.85 9.21
CA GLY A 79 12.04 12.74 8.57
C GLY A 79 12.20 11.52 9.49
N LYS A 80 11.21 11.25 10.36
CA LYS A 80 11.23 10.16 11.33
C LYS A 80 10.43 8.94 10.84
N ILE A 81 10.65 7.82 11.51
CA ILE A 81 9.85 6.59 11.31
C ILE A 81 8.37 6.89 11.61
N PHE A 82 7.49 6.38 10.75
CA PHE A 82 6.06 6.59 10.89
C PHE A 82 5.44 5.64 11.91
N PRO A 83 4.53 6.12 12.78
CA PRO A 83 3.77 5.28 13.69
C PRO A 83 2.70 4.48 12.94
N ASP A 84 2.32 3.34 13.52
CA ASP A 84 1.17 2.54 13.07
C ASP A 84 -0.09 3.42 13.00
N GLY A 85 -0.88 3.25 11.94
CA GLY A 85 -2.04 4.10 11.65
C GLY A 85 -1.74 5.29 10.75
N THR A 86 -0.46 5.54 10.41
CA THR A 86 -0.13 6.49 9.33
C THR A 86 -0.73 6.01 8.01
N VAL A 87 -1.36 6.93 7.27
CA VAL A 87 -1.86 6.70 5.92
C VAL A 87 -1.35 7.79 4.98
N LEU A 88 -0.75 7.37 3.87
CA LEU A 88 -0.37 8.23 2.76
C LEU A 88 -1.23 7.90 1.55
N VAL A 89 -1.65 8.94 0.83
CA VAL A 89 -2.45 8.80 -0.40
C VAL A 89 -1.75 9.50 -1.54
N PHE A 90 -1.49 8.78 -2.62
CA PHE A 90 -1.02 9.31 -3.89
C PHE A 90 -2.18 9.32 -4.88
N ASP A 91 -2.64 10.51 -5.25
CA ASP A 91 -3.82 10.73 -6.08
C ASP A 91 -3.40 11.28 -7.43
N LEU A 92 -3.45 10.45 -8.47
CA LEU A 92 -2.90 10.75 -9.80
C LEU A 92 -4.00 10.97 -10.84
N TYR A 93 -3.87 12.08 -11.56
CA TYR A 93 -4.75 12.51 -12.63
C TYR A 93 -3.99 12.65 -13.93
N ASP A 94 -4.70 12.47 -15.04
CA ASP A 94 -4.27 13.03 -16.31
C ASP A 94 -4.18 14.57 -16.22
N THR A 95 -3.55 15.19 -17.21
CA THR A 95 -3.43 16.66 -17.28
C THR A 95 -4.22 17.20 -18.46
N ARG A 96 -4.82 18.37 -18.28
CA ARG A 96 -5.46 19.15 -19.35
C ARG A 96 -4.82 20.52 -19.40
N SER A 97 -4.34 20.91 -20.57
CA SER A 97 -3.80 22.26 -20.80
C SER A 97 -4.87 23.14 -21.42
N ARG A 98 -5.17 24.28 -20.79
CA ARG A 98 -6.16 25.24 -21.29
C ARG A 98 -5.73 26.65 -20.92
N GLN A 99 -5.66 27.55 -21.91
CA GLN A 99 -5.37 28.98 -21.70
C GLN A 99 -4.09 29.23 -20.88
N GLY A 100 -3.05 28.41 -21.06
CA GLY A 100 -1.79 28.53 -20.33
C GLY A 100 -1.79 27.94 -18.91
N ALA A 101 -2.90 27.34 -18.47
CA ALA A 101 -2.99 26.60 -17.22
C ALA A 101 -2.93 25.09 -17.45
N ILE A 102 -2.42 24.37 -16.44
CA ILE A 102 -2.53 22.90 -16.34
C ILE A 102 -3.54 22.59 -15.26
N GLU A 103 -4.59 21.86 -15.62
CA GLU A 103 -5.65 21.40 -14.73
C GLU A 103 -5.65 19.86 -14.63
N THR A 104 -6.25 19.34 -13.57
CA THR A 104 -6.50 17.90 -13.44
C THR A 104 -7.48 17.44 -14.52
N GLY A 105 -7.15 16.34 -15.20
CA GLY A 105 -8.02 15.54 -16.06
C GLY A 105 -8.76 14.46 -15.29
N ASP A 106 -9.02 13.34 -15.96
CA ASP A 106 -9.57 12.16 -15.31
C ASP A 106 -8.57 11.58 -14.32
N ARG A 107 -9.09 11.00 -13.23
CA ARG A 107 -8.25 10.27 -12.29
C ARG A 107 -7.81 8.96 -12.92
N LYS A 108 -6.50 8.72 -12.94
CA LYS A 108 -5.92 7.46 -13.40
C LYS A 108 -6.06 6.40 -12.32
N PHE A 109 -5.57 6.70 -11.12
CA PHE A 109 -5.71 5.86 -9.94
C PHE A 109 -5.38 6.63 -8.67
N LEU A 110 -5.78 6.04 -7.55
CA LEU A 110 -5.41 6.45 -6.20
C LEU A 110 -4.65 5.30 -5.55
N ALA A 111 -3.42 5.56 -5.09
CA ALA A 111 -2.62 4.58 -4.37
C ALA A 111 -2.56 4.95 -2.88
N VAL A 112 -2.63 3.95 -2.02
CA VAL A 112 -2.63 4.11 -0.56
C VAL A 112 -1.51 3.29 0.04
N MET A 113 -0.77 3.92 0.95
CA MET A 113 0.14 3.24 1.86
C MET A 113 -0.39 3.35 3.29
N GLN A 114 -0.46 2.24 4.02
CA GLN A 114 -0.88 2.23 5.43
C GLN A 114 0.17 1.57 6.32
N LYS A 115 0.60 2.27 7.37
CA LYS A 115 1.55 1.74 8.34
C LYS A 115 0.85 0.82 9.34
N ASN A 116 1.32 -0.42 9.40
CA ASN A 116 1.05 -1.35 10.48
C ASN A 116 2.18 -2.39 10.52
N ALA A 117 3.16 -2.17 11.40
CA ALA A 117 4.36 -2.99 11.53
C ALA A 117 4.05 -4.47 11.86
N LYS A 118 2.94 -4.72 12.57
CA LYS A 118 2.53 -6.09 12.94
C LYS A 118 1.91 -6.85 11.78
N VAL A 119 1.12 -6.17 10.95
CA VAL A 119 0.41 -6.79 9.81
C VAL A 119 1.30 -6.92 8.58
N TYR A 120 2.13 -5.91 8.31
CA TYR A 120 2.88 -5.77 7.06
C TYR A 120 4.40 -6.03 7.24
N LYS A 121 4.75 -7.10 7.96
CA LYS A 121 6.15 -7.45 8.30
C LYS A 121 7.06 -7.57 7.08
N GLU A 122 6.57 -8.22 6.03
CA GLU A 122 7.33 -8.50 4.79
C GLU A 122 7.59 -7.25 3.92
N THR A 123 6.95 -6.13 4.24
CA THR A 123 6.96 -4.90 3.44
C THR A 123 7.34 -3.69 4.29
N GLY A 124 8.25 -3.87 5.26
CA GLY A 124 8.78 -2.78 6.09
C GLY A 124 7.72 -2.13 7.00
N GLY A 125 6.65 -2.85 7.30
CA GLY A 125 5.50 -2.35 8.06
C GLY A 125 4.49 -1.55 7.24
N TRP A 126 4.61 -1.53 5.90
CA TRP A 126 3.69 -0.82 5.02
C TRP A 126 2.83 -1.76 4.19
N GLY A 127 1.51 -1.57 4.25
CA GLY A 127 0.59 -2.14 3.28
C GLY A 127 0.43 -1.19 2.11
N PHE A 128 0.14 -1.75 0.93
CA PHE A 128 -0.06 -1.01 -0.31
C PHE A 128 -1.37 -1.45 -0.95
N GLU A 129 -2.17 -0.50 -1.42
CA GLU A 129 -3.38 -0.78 -2.22
C GLU A 129 -3.56 0.28 -3.29
N LEU A 130 -4.18 -0.10 -4.40
CA LEU A 130 -4.40 0.75 -5.56
C LEU A 130 -5.86 0.69 -5.99
N PHE A 131 -6.45 1.85 -6.20
CA PHE A 131 -7.84 2.05 -6.57
C PHE A 131 -7.88 2.66 -7.97
N LYS A 132 -8.49 1.96 -8.93
CA LYS A 132 -8.54 2.40 -10.33
C LYS A 132 -9.53 3.54 -10.48
N GLY A 133 -9.10 4.65 -11.07
CA GLY A 133 -9.93 5.84 -11.24
C GLY A 133 -10.68 6.19 -9.94
N TYR A 134 -12.00 6.25 -10.01
CA TYR A 134 -12.88 6.57 -8.87
C TYR A 134 -13.49 5.34 -8.18
N GLU A 135 -13.03 4.13 -8.51
CA GLU A 135 -13.48 2.91 -7.84
C GLU A 135 -13.02 2.93 -6.36
N GLN A 136 -13.88 2.45 -5.45
CA GLN A 136 -13.53 2.29 -4.04
C GLN A 136 -13.10 0.86 -3.69
N LYS A 137 -13.16 -0.05 -4.67
CA LYS A 137 -12.67 -1.41 -4.52
C LYS A 137 -11.18 -1.43 -4.86
N GLY A 138 -10.38 -1.91 -3.92
CA GLY A 138 -8.96 -2.12 -4.12
C GLY A 138 -8.67 -3.14 -5.23
N SER A 139 -7.54 -2.96 -5.90
CA SER A 139 -7.05 -3.85 -6.94
C SER A 139 -6.56 -5.21 -6.42
N ALA A 140 -6.29 -5.32 -5.10
CA ALA A 140 -5.71 -6.49 -4.47
C ALA A 140 -4.41 -6.96 -5.15
N ARG A 141 -3.63 -6.00 -5.68
CA ARG A 141 -2.31 -6.27 -6.25
C ARG A 141 -1.36 -6.79 -5.18
N ASP A 142 -0.37 -7.57 -5.60
CA ASP A 142 0.69 -8.03 -4.70
C ASP A 142 1.44 -6.81 -4.11
N PRO A 143 1.36 -6.57 -2.79
CA PRO A 143 2.01 -5.43 -2.15
C PRO A 143 3.55 -5.49 -2.29
N LYS A 144 4.13 -6.66 -2.58
CA LYS A 144 5.57 -6.78 -2.80
C LYS A 144 6.05 -6.00 -4.03
N LEU A 145 5.24 -5.94 -5.09
CA LEU A 145 5.58 -5.14 -6.29
C LEU A 145 5.71 -3.65 -5.97
N CYS A 146 4.85 -3.14 -5.08
CA CYS A 146 4.93 -1.77 -4.61
C CYS A 146 6.12 -1.58 -3.65
N PHE A 147 6.28 -2.49 -2.69
CA PHE A 147 7.34 -2.40 -1.70
C PHE A 147 8.74 -2.48 -2.31
N ASP A 148 8.98 -3.34 -3.31
CA ASP A 148 10.30 -3.47 -3.93
C ASP A 148 10.75 -2.14 -4.60
N CYS A 149 9.80 -1.35 -5.14
CA CYS A 149 10.08 0.00 -5.64
C CYS A 149 10.37 1.01 -4.52
N HIS A 150 9.72 0.85 -3.36
CA HIS A 150 9.88 1.71 -2.18
C HIS A 150 11.04 1.31 -1.26
N ALA A 151 11.55 0.08 -1.35
CA ALA A 151 12.60 -0.47 -0.51
C ALA A 151 13.88 0.40 -0.45
N PRO A 152 14.33 1.04 -1.56
CA PRO A 152 15.47 1.95 -1.51
C PRO A 152 15.29 3.15 -0.58
N GLN A 153 14.05 3.53 -0.25
CA GLN A 153 13.73 4.65 0.65
C GLN A 153 13.75 4.24 2.13
N LYS A 154 14.47 3.18 2.52
CA LYS A 154 14.53 2.70 3.91
C LYS A 154 14.91 3.79 4.92
N ALA A 155 15.77 4.75 4.53
CA ALA A 155 16.20 5.84 5.40
C ALA A 155 15.06 6.80 5.80
N THR A 156 14.03 6.91 4.97
CA THR A 156 12.83 7.73 5.19
C THR A 156 11.60 6.84 5.43
N ASP A 157 11.82 5.68 6.04
CA ASP A 157 10.79 4.67 6.32
C ASP A 157 9.94 4.32 5.09
N TYR A 158 10.61 4.11 3.95
CA TYR A 158 10.05 3.67 2.68
C TYR A 158 9.16 4.71 1.96
N VAL A 159 9.21 5.98 2.37
CA VAL A 159 8.42 7.07 1.78
C VAL A 159 9.32 8.01 0.98
N PHE A 160 8.97 8.26 -0.30
CA PHE A 160 9.72 9.17 -1.18
C PHE A 160 9.44 10.65 -0.90
N SER A 161 8.22 10.97 -0.45
CA SER A 161 7.82 12.36 -0.23
C SER A 161 8.51 12.92 1.00
N ALA A 162 9.19 14.05 0.84
CA ALA A 162 9.54 14.95 1.93
C ALA A 162 8.45 16.02 2.04
N TYR A 163 8.21 16.52 3.25
CA TYR A 163 7.29 17.64 3.45
C TYR A 163 7.83 18.90 2.76
N SER A 164 7.02 19.52 1.90
CA SER A 164 7.31 20.81 1.28
C SER A 164 6.11 21.72 1.54
N PRO A 165 6.21 22.69 2.48
CA PRO A 165 5.13 23.63 2.76
C PRO A 165 4.79 24.52 1.56
#